data_AF-A0A6I5CLC0-F1
#
_entry.id   AF-A0A6I5CLC0-F1
#
_cell.length_a   1.000
_cell.length_b   1.000
_cell.length_c   1.000
_cell.angle_alpha   90.00
_cell.angle_beta   90.00
_cell.angle_gamma   90.00
#
_symmetry.space_group_name_H-M   'P 1'
#
loop_
_entity.id
_entity.type
_entity.pdbx_description
1 polymer ?
#
loop_
_entity_poly.entity_id
_entity_poly.type
_entity_poly.pdbx_seq_one_letter_code
_entity_poly.pdbx_strand_id
1 'polypeptide(L)' 'MDEARARQVLVAAGVLPVPAARGARLLALGENAVFAAGDLVVKVGRDAELFDRAGRELAVAEWLAGAGVPAVRAADPR' A
#
# COMPACT_ATOMS: atom_id res chain seq x y z
N MET A 1 9.81 -7.23 9.98
CA MET A 1 8.94 -8.02 9.08
C MET A 1 9.78 -8.40 7.86
N ASP A 2 9.67 -9.63 7.38
CA ASP A 2 10.28 -10.09 6.13
C ASP A 2 9.27 -10.05 4.97
N GLU A 3 9.72 -10.32 3.73
CA GLU A 3 8.83 -10.34 2.56
C GLU A 3 7.70 -11.37 2.72
N ALA A 4 8.00 -12.56 3.26
CA ALA A 4 7.03 -13.64 3.40
C ALA A 4 5.84 -13.20 4.28
N ARG A 5 6.12 -12.59 5.43
CA ARG A 5 5.09 -12.06 6.33
C ARG A 5 4.34 -10.90 5.68
N ALA A 6 5.02 -9.99 4.99
CA ALA A 6 4.37 -8.89 4.28
C ALA A 6 3.41 -9.39 3.19
N ARG A 7 3.80 -10.44 2.45
CA ARG A 7 2.97 -11.08 1.43
C ARG A 7 1.76 -11.79 2.04
N GLN A 8 1.90 -12.42 3.20
CA GLN A 8 0.76 -12.97 3.94
C GLN A 8 -0.25 -11.88 4.32
N VAL A 9 0.23 -10.74 4.80
CA VAL A 9 -0.64 -9.59 5.12
C VAL A 9 -1.33 -9.07 3.86
N LEU A 10 -0.60 -8.92 2.75
CA LEU A 10 -1.18 -8.49 1.46
C LEU A 10 -2.31 -9.43 0.99
N VAL A 11 -2.12 -10.74 1.09
CA VAL A 11 -3.15 -11.73 0.74
C VAL A 11 -4.33 -11.65 1.70
N ALA A 12 -4.06 -11.54 3.01
CA ALA A 12 -5.10 -11.47 4.04
C ALA A 12 -5.93 -10.18 3.99
N ALA A 13 -5.34 -9.07 3.53
CA ALA A 13 -6.02 -7.78 3.42
C ALA A 13 -7.13 -7.77 2.35
N GLY A 14 -7.13 -8.72 1.42
CA GLY A 14 -8.21 -8.85 0.42
C GLY A 14 -8.28 -7.71 -0.60
N VAL A 15 -7.34 -6.78 -0.60
CA VAL A 15 -7.30 -5.60 -1.49
C VAL A 15 -6.96 -5.95 -2.95
N LEU A 16 -6.53 -7.18 -3.20
CA LEU A 16 -6.22 -7.74 -4.51
C LEU A 16 -6.75 -9.18 -4.60
N PRO A 17 -7.14 -9.66 -5.80
CA PRO A 17 -7.37 -11.08 -6.02
C PRO A 17 -6.13 -11.91 -5.56
N VAL A 18 -6.36 -13.06 -4.92
CA VAL A 18 -5.26 -13.88 -4.36
C VAL A 18 -4.13 -14.16 -5.35
N PRO A 19 -4.38 -14.52 -6.63
CA PRO A 19 -3.31 -14.70 -7.60
C PRO A 19 -2.48 -13.42 -7.83
N ALA A 20 -3.12 -12.26 -7.87
CA ALA A 20 -2.45 -10.97 -8.04
C ALA A 20 -1.65 -10.59 -6.80
N ALA A 21 -2.19 -10.81 -5.59
CA ALA A 21 -1.46 -10.60 -4.33
C ALA A 21 -0.21 -11.49 -4.22
N ARG A 22 -0.31 -12.76 -4.62
CA ARG A 22 0.83 -13.69 -4.65
C ARG A 22 1.85 -13.34 -5.72
N GLY A 23 1.40 -12.85 -6.87
CA GLY A 23 2.25 -12.43 -7.98
C GLY A 23 2.80 -11.00 -7.86
N ALA A 24 2.38 -10.23 -6.86
CA ALA A 24 2.81 -8.84 -6.71
C ALA A 24 4.32 -8.75 -6.51
N ARG A 25 4.97 -7.89 -7.29
CA ARG A 25 6.43 -7.72 -7.30
C ARG A 25 6.85 -6.84 -6.14
N LEU A 26 7.78 -7.30 -5.32
CA LEU A 26 8.38 -6.48 -4.28
C LEU A 26 9.27 -5.41 -4.94
N LEU A 27 9.02 -4.14 -4.61
CA LEU A 27 9.80 -3.00 -5.07
C LEU A 27 10.83 -2.55 -4.03
N ALA A 28 10.42 -2.55 -2.76
CA ALA A 28 11.25 -2.11 -1.64
C ALA A 28 10.83 -2.82 -0.36
N LEU A 29 11.80 -3.06 0.53
CA LEU A 29 11.60 -3.64 1.85
C LEU A 29 12.33 -2.80 2.90
N GLY A 30 11.58 -2.09 3.73
CA GLY A 30 12.13 -1.21 4.77
C GLY A 30 11.12 -0.97 5.90
N GLU A 31 10.73 0.28 6.12
CA GLU A 31 9.62 0.62 7.03
C GLU A 31 8.29 -0.01 6.55
N ASN A 32 8.11 -0.02 5.23
CA ASN A 32 7.04 -0.73 4.54
C ASN A 32 7.65 -1.76 3.59
N ALA A 33 6.94 -2.86 3.35
CA ALA A 33 7.10 -3.64 2.13
C ALA A 33 6.21 -3.01 1.04
N VAL A 34 6.82 -2.63 -0.09
CA VAL A 34 6.12 -1.97 -1.20
C VAL A 34 5.96 -2.97 -2.33
N PHE A 35 4.73 -3.30 -2.69
CA PHE A 35 4.41 -4.25 -3.75
C PHE A 35 3.79 -3.55 -4.95
N ALA A 36 4.18 -3.95 -6.15
CA ALA A 36 3.52 -3.57 -7.40
C ALA A 36 2.60 -4.69 -7.91
N ALA A 37 1.37 -4.35 -8.27
CA ALA A 37 0.39 -5.24 -8.87
C ALA A 37 -0.32 -4.52 -10.02
N GLY A 38 0.21 -4.66 -11.24
CA GLY A 38 -0.21 -3.83 -12.38
C GLY A 38 0.08 -2.35 -12.09
N ASP A 39 -0.96 -1.52 -12.22
CA ASP A 39 -0.88 -0.08 -11.94
C ASP A 39 -1.10 0.28 -10.46
N LEU A 40 -1.34 -0.71 -9.60
CA LEU A 40 -1.51 -0.51 -8.16
C LEU A 40 -0.19 -0.71 -7.41
N VAL A 41 0.06 0.19 -6.46
CA VAL A 41 1.11 0.03 -5.44
C VAL A 41 0.47 -0.18 -4.08
N VAL A 42 0.90 -1.22 -3.37
CA VAL A 42 0.44 -1.52 -2.00
C VAL A 42 1.60 -1.41 -1.03
N LYS A 43 1.43 -0.61 0.02
CA LYS A 43 2.37 -0.48 1.15
C LYS A 43 1.86 -1.32 2.31
N VAL A 44 2.65 -2.32 2.74
CA VAL A 44 2.39 -3.11 3.94
C VAL A 44 3.32 -2.62 5.05
N GLY A 45 2.74 -2.01 6.08
CA GLY A 45 3.48 -1.52 7.24
C GLY A 45 4.07 -2.66 8.07
N ARG A 46 5.27 -2.45 8.60
CA ARG A 46 5.92 -3.41 9.49
C ARG A 46 5.29 -3.50 10.89
N ASP A 47 4.56 -2.46 11.30
CA ASP A 47 3.92 -2.31 12.61
C ASP A 47 2.54 -1.64 12.47
N ALA A 48 1.63 -1.93 13.38
CA ALA A 48 0.29 -1.34 13.44
C ALA A 48 0.32 0.17 13.71
N GLU A 49 1.36 0.69 14.40
CA GLU A 49 1.56 2.13 14.61
C GLU A 49 1.65 2.94 13.31
N LEU A 50 2.00 2.29 12.20
CA LEU A 50 2.05 2.92 10.87
C LEU A 50 0.65 3.16 10.27
N PHE A 51 -0.41 2.56 10.82
CA PHE A 51 -1.77 2.69 10.28
C PHE A 51 -2.27 4.15 10.32
N ASP A 52 -2.16 4.80 11.48
CA ASP A 52 -2.57 6.21 11.62
C ASP A 52 -1.74 7.13 10.73
N ARG A 53 -0.45 6.80 10.55
CA ARG A 53 0.43 7.53 9.64
C ARG A 53 0.00 7.34 8.19
N ALA A 54 -0.34 6.13 7.77
CA ALA A 54 -0.85 5.85 6.43
C ALA A 54 -2.14 6.63 6.15
N GLY A 55 -3.06 6.71 7.11
CA GLY A 55 -4.26 7.55 7.00
C GLY A 55 -3.92 9.03 6.80
N ARG A 56 -2.97 9.57 7.57
CA ARG A 56 -2.49 10.96 7.39
C ARG A 56 -1.83 11.19 6.03
N GLU A 57 -1.03 10.24 5.55
CA GLU A 57 -0.40 10.33 4.22
C GLU A 57 -1.43 10.42 3.09
N LEU A 58 -2.51 9.61 3.16
CA LEU A 58 -3.60 9.67 2.19
C LEU A 58 -4.37 11.00 2.27
N ALA A 59 -4.69 11.48 3.48
CA ALA A 59 -5.37 12.75 3.67
C ALA A 59 -4.56 13.95 3.12
N VAL A 60 -3.24 13.94 3.32
CA VAL A 60 -2.34 14.97 2.74
C VAL A 60 -2.31 14.86 1.21
N ALA A 61 -2.27 13.65 0.65
CA ALA A 61 -2.27 13.46 -0.79
C ALA A 61 -3.57 13.95 -1.44
N GLU A 62 -4.72 13.70 -0.82
CA GLU A 62 -6.02 14.22 -1.24
C GLU A 62 -6.07 15.75 -1.18
N TRP A 63 -5.57 16.35 -0.09
CA TRP A 63 -5.48 17.80 0.04
C TRP A 63 -4.60 18.44 -1.05
N LEU A 64 -3.42 17.85 -1.31
CA LEU A 64 -2.51 18.30 -2.38
C LEU A 64 -3.18 18.21 -3.75
N ALA A 65 -3.86 17.11 -4.05
CA ALA A 65 -4.61 16.93 -5.29
C ALA A 65 -5.71 17.99 -5.44
N GLY A 66 -6.44 18.30 -4.34
CA GLY A 66 -7.44 19.37 -4.31
C GLY A 66 -6.86 20.77 -4.55
N ALA A 67 -5.58 20.98 -4.22
CA ALA A 67 -4.84 22.21 -4.52
C ALA A 67 -4.22 22.23 -5.94
N GLY A 68 -4.48 21.21 -6.77
CA GLY A 68 -3.91 21.10 -8.13
C GLY A 68 -2.45 20.63 -8.15
N VAL A 69 -1.92 20.14 -7.03
CA VAL A 69 -0.58 19.58 -6.95
C VAL A 69 -0.64 18.08 -7.26
N PRO A 70 0.19 17.55 -8.18
CA PRO A 70 0.24 16.11 -8.45
C PRO A 70 0.58 15.33 -7.19
N ALA A 71 -0.28 14.39 -6.81
CA ALA A 71 -0.15 13.58 -5.61
C ALA A 71 -0.55 12.11 -5.85
N VAL A 72 -0.15 11.23 -4.93
CA VAL A 72 -0.57 9.83 -4.96
C VAL A 72 -2.08 9.74 -4.79
N ARG A 73 -2.72 8.89 -5.59
CA ARG A 73 -4.18 8.72 -5.56
C ARG A 73 -4.51 7.44 -4.79
N ALA A 74 -5.40 7.54 -3.81
CA ALA A 74 -5.87 6.38 -3.07
C ALA A 74 -6.45 5.34 -4.05
N ALA A 75 -6.22 4.07 -3.76
CA ALA A 75 -6.91 2.99 -4.44
C ALA A 75 -8.39 3.04 -4.02
N ASP A 76 -9.30 2.99 -4.98
CA ASP A 76 -10.73 2.98 -4.71
C ASP A 76 -11.09 1.72 -3.89
N PRO A 77 -11.75 1.83 -2.72
CA PRO A 77 -12.23 0.66 -1.99
C PRO A 77 -13.26 -0.07 -2.85
N ARG A 78 -12.96 -1.30 -3.24
CA ARG A 78 -13.98 -2.24 -3.73
C ARG A 78 -14.63 -2.97 -2.57
#